data_AF-A0A7C1IC93-F1
#
_entry.id   AF-A0A7C1IC93-F1
#
_cell.length_a   1.000
_cell.length_b   1.000
_cell.length_c   1.000
_cell.angle_alpha   90.00
_cell.angle_beta   90.00
_cell.angle_gamma   90.00
#
_symmetry.space_group_name_H-M   'P 1'
#
loop_
_entity.id
_entity.type
_entity.pdbx_description
1 polymer ?
#
loop_
_entity_poly.entity_id
_entity_poly.type
_entity_poly.pdbx_seq_one_letter_code
_entity_poly.pdbx_strand_id
1 'polypeptide(L)'
;MKAILLCWGGKKAKYPLTYSWYLCILILKTIVQREYLNMKNIVSFSEAASLGMHAMVLLAENPEVFMCTEQIAKEIGGSKHHLAKVIGRLSQAGLVESMSGPKGGVKLAKKPEEITYMDIFQAIEGPVSNSNCFLGRQYCRRKDCIFLDIRDELFTRIKEYFRVTTLGDFLNRNTKESND
;
A
#
# COMPACT_ATOMS: atom_id res chain seq x y z
N MET A 1 -25.05 -12.10 -20.82
CA MET A 1 -26.46 -11.65 -20.88
C MET A 1 -27.45 -12.83 -20.98
N LYS A 2 -27.48 -13.76 -20.02
CA LYS A 2 -28.50 -14.84 -19.95
C LYS A 2 -29.03 -15.14 -18.52
N ALA A 3 -28.65 -14.34 -17.53
CA ALA A 3 -29.00 -14.58 -16.12
C ALA A 3 -30.17 -13.71 -15.58
N ILE A 4 -30.78 -12.84 -16.40
CA ILE A 4 -31.82 -11.90 -15.94
C ILE A 4 -33.24 -12.48 -16.07
N LEU A 5 -33.42 -13.62 -16.76
CA LEU A 5 -34.75 -14.12 -17.15
C LEU A 5 -35.38 -15.17 -16.20
N LEU A 6 -34.82 -15.43 -15.02
CA LEU A 6 -35.36 -16.45 -14.09
C LEU A 6 -36.03 -15.92 -12.81
N CYS A 7 -36.27 -14.62 -12.68
CA CYS A 7 -36.95 -14.07 -11.50
C CYS A 7 -38.39 -13.57 -11.75
N TRP A 8 -38.98 -13.86 -12.90
CA TRP A 8 -40.38 -13.54 -13.21
C TRP A 8 -41.26 -14.80 -13.26
N GLY A 9 -41.08 -15.68 -12.28
CA GLY A 9 -41.94 -16.84 -12.01
C GLY A 9 -42.62 -16.66 -10.65
N GLY A 10 -43.93 -16.45 -10.65
CA GLY A 10 -44.69 -15.94 -9.52
C GLY A 10 -44.62 -16.76 -8.22
N LYS A 11 -44.54 -16.02 -7.12
CA LYS A 11 -45.24 -16.24 -5.83
C LYS A 11 -45.13 -14.93 -5.05
N LYS A 12 -46.25 -14.44 -4.51
CA LYS A 12 -46.40 -13.13 -3.86
C LYS A 12 -45.42 -12.98 -2.69
N ALA A 13 -44.33 -12.24 -2.91
CA ALA A 13 -43.36 -11.90 -1.88
C ALA A 13 -43.66 -10.48 -1.37
N LYS A 14 -44.04 -10.40 -0.10
CA LYS A 14 -44.56 -9.22 0.59
C LYS A 14 -43.36 -8.43 1.16
N TYR A 15 -42.61 -7.72 0.31
CA TYR A 15 -41.52 -6.84 0.75
C TYR A 15 -41.70 -5.43 0.19
N PRO A 16 -41.46 -4.36 0.96
CA PRO A 16 -41.63 -2.99 0.48
C PRO A 16 -40.64 -2.67 -0.67
N LEU A 17 -41.14 -2.02 -1.72
CA LEU A 17 -40.42 -1.69 -2.97
C LEU A 17 -39.11 -0.89 -2.79
N THR A 18 -38.81 -0.40 -1.58
CA THR A 18 -37.59 0.34 -1.25
C THR A 18 -36.36 -0.55 -1.07
N TYR A 19 -36.53 -1.82 -0.70
CA TYR A 19 -35.39 -2.73 -0.46
C TYR A 19 -34.75 -3.23 -1.75
N SER A 20 -35.52 -3.35 -2.84
CA SER A 20 -35.02 -3.84 -4.13
C SER A 20 -34.02 -2.87 -4.76
N TRP A 21 -34.27 -1.55 -4.65
CA TRP A 21 -33.33 -0.52 -5.09
C TRP A 21 -32.05 -0.51 -4.25
N TYR A 22 -32.15 -0.59 -2.91
CA TYR A 22 -30.99 -0.59 -2.03
C TYR A 22 -30.11 -1.83 -2.22
N LEU A 23 -30.69 -3.02 -2.37
CA LEU A 23 -29.93 -4.22 -2.73
C LEU A 23 -29.29 -4.08 -4.11
N CYS A 24 -29.97 -3.48 -5.08
CA CYS A 24 -29.39 -3.24 -6.42
C CYS A 24 -28.21 -2.25 -6.36
N ILE A 25 -28.32 -1.16 -5.58
CA ILE A 25 -27.19 -0.24 -5.31
C ILE A 25 -26.06 -0.93 -4.58
N LEU A 26 -26.34 -1.76 -3.57
CA LEU A 26 -25.30 -2.49 -2.84
C LEU A 26 -24.59 -3.48 -3.76
N ILE A 27 -25.33 -4.21 -4.59
CA ILE A 27 -24.80 -5.15 -5.58
C ILE A 27 -24.00 -4.40 -6.66
N LEU A 28 -24.49 -3.26 -7.17
CA LEU A 28 -23.76 -2.41 -8.12
C LEU A 28 -22.51 -1.78 -7.48
N LYS A 29 -22.57 -1.30 -6.23
CA LYS A 29 -21.40 -0.86 -5.48
C LYS A 29 -20.38 -2.00 -5.37
N THR A 30 -20.82 -3.20 -5.01
CA THR A 30 -19.92 -4.35 -4.84
C THR A 30 -19.33 -4.82 -6.18
N ILE A 31 -20.11 -4.78 -7.27
CA ILE A 31 -19.67 -5.17 -8.61
C ILE A 31 -18.70 -4.12 -9.19
N VAL A 32 -19.00 -2.83 -9.07
CA VAL A 32 -18.14 -1.74 -9.54
C VAL A 32 -16.85 -1.64 -8.72
N GLN A 33 -16.89 -1.86 -7.39
CA GLN A 33 -15.66 -1.94 -6.58
C GLN A 33 -14.76 -3.11 -7.01
N ARG A 34 -15.35 -4.22 -7.48
CA ARG A 34 -14.63 -5.46 -7.81
C ARG A 34 -13.89 -5.38 -9.15
N GLU A 35 -14.34 -4.55 -10.09
CA GLU A 35 -13.64 -4.32 -11.37
C GLU A 35 -12.45 -3.37 -11.26
N TYR A 36 -12.42 -2.47 -10.26
CA TYR A 36 -11.30 -1.54 -10.04
C TYR A 36 -10.03 -2.18 -9.44
N LEU A 37 -10.11 -3.42 -8.97
CA LEU A 37 -9.04 -4.10 -8.22
C LEU A 37 -8.07 -4.95 -9.08
N ASN A 38 -8.20 -4.94 -10.40
CA ASN A 38 -7.39 -5.76 -11.31
C ASN A 38 -6.51 -4.94 -12.27
N MET A 39 -5.97 -3.81 -11.81
CA MET A 39 -4.83 -3.19 -12.47
C MET A 39 -3.58 -4.00 -12.15
N LYS A 40 -3.07 -4.75 -13.14
CA LYS A 40 -1.79 -5.46 -13.01
C LYS A 40 -0.67 -4.43 -13.13
N ASN A 41 -0.05 -4.10 -12.00
CA ASN A 41 1.07 -3.17 -11.97
C ASN A 41 2.35 -3.83 -12.52
N ILE A 42 3.15 -3.06 -13.27
CA ILE A 42 4.46 -3.48 -13.80
C ILE A 42 5.43 -3.81 -12.66
N VAL A 43 5.29 -3.12 -11.52
CA VAL A 43 6.03 -3.36 -10.29
C VAL A 43 5.04 -3.83 -9.21
N SER A 44 5.38 -4.92 -8.52
CA SER A 44 4.55 -5.46 -7.44
C SER A 44 4.99 -4.86 -6.10
N PHE A 45 4.05 -4.22 -5.41
CA PHE A 45 4.18 -3.82 -4.01
C PHE A 45 3.19 -4.63 -3.19
N SER A 46 3.59 -5.13 -2.02
CA SER A 46 2.59 -5.68 -1.09
C SER A 46 1.71 -4.56 -0.53
N GLU A 47 0.52 -4.94 -0.07
CA GLU A 47 -0.35 -4.04 0.69
C GLU A 47 0.38 -3.43 1.89
N ALA A 48 1.22 -4.23 2.57
CA ALA A 48 1.99 -3.77 3.72
C ALA A 48 3.02 -2.70 3.33
N ALA A 49 3.73 -2.88 2.22
CA ALA A 49 4.70 -1.89 1.72
C ALA A 49 4.01 -0.58 1.36
N SER A 50 2.86 -0.66 0.66
CA SER A 50 2.07 0.53 0.35
C SER A 50 1.60 1.26 1.61
N LEU A 51 1.03 0.54 2.58
CA LEU A 51 0.58 1.13 3.85
C LEU A 51 1.72 1.81 4.60
N GLY A 52 2.90 1.19 4.64
CA GLY A 52 4.04 1.76 5.35
C GLY A 52 4.61 2.99 4.67
N MET A 53 4.72 3.00 3.34
CA MET A 53 5.15 4.18 2.60
C MET A 53 4.21 5.37 2.84
N HIS A 54 2.89 5.15 2.73
CA HIS A 54 1.91 6.22 2.99
C HIS A 54 1.94 6.69 4.45
N ALA A 55 2.09 5.77 5.41
CA ALA A 55 2.21 6.13 6.82
C ALA A 55 3.46 6.97 7.10
N MET A 56 4.59 6.61 6.52
CA MET A 56 5.85 7.35 6.70
C MET A 56 5.78 8.75 6.10
N VAL A 57 5.14 8.92 4.93
CA VAL A 57 4.89 10.24 4.34
C VAL A 57 3.99 11.09 5.24
N LEU A 58 2.88 10.54 5.72
CA LEU A 58 1.95 11.27 6.59
C LEU A 58 2.62 11.73 7.89
N LEU A 59 3.47 10.89 8.47
CA LEU A 59 4.28 11.24 9.64
C LEU A 59 5.35 12.29 9.31
N ALA A 60 5.91 12.25 8.10
CA ALA A 60 6.89 13.24 7.63
C ALA A 60 6.28 14.63 7.43
N GLU A 61 5.02 14.70 6.99
CA GLU A 61 4.25 15.95 6.88
C GLU A 61 3.91 16.55 8.24
N ASN A 62 3.89 15.73 9.30
CA ASN A 62 3.54 16.13 10.67
C ASN A 62 4.65 15.80 11.68
N PRO A 63 5.88 16.32 11.50
CA PRO A 63 7.06 15.84 12.22
C PRO A 63 6.98 16.09 13.72
N GLU A 64 6.19 17.06 14.20
CA GLU A 64 6.08 17.39 15.63
C GLU A 64 4.96 16.67 16.38
N VAL A 65 4.13 15.90 15.68
CA VAL A 65 2.91 15.32 16.26
C VAL A 65 3.01 13.80 16.33
N PHE A 66 2.78 13.24 17.51
CA PHE A 66 2.53 11.80 17.64
C PHE A 66 1.14 11.48 17.12
N MET A 67 1.06 10.64 16.09
CA MET A 67 -0.21 10.22 15.50
C MET A 67 -0.55 8.80 15.97
N CYS A 68 -1.77 8.58 16.44
CA CYS A 68 -2.18 7.23 16.81
C CYS A 68 -2.47 6.40 15.55
N THR A 69 -2.29 5.08 15.64
CA THR A 69 -2.50 4.16 14.50
C THR A 69 -3.90 4.29 13.88
N GLU A 70 -4.90 4.66 14.68
CA GLU A 70 -6.27 4.85 14.20
C GLU A 70 -6.43 6.09 13.33
N GLN A 71 -5.78 7.20 13.70
CA GLN A 71 -5.73 8.40 12.87
C GLN A 71 -5.03 8.11 11.54
N ILE A 72 -3.85 7.50 11.59
CA ILE A 72 -3.08 7.15 10.40
C ILE A 72 -3.89 6.21 9.48
N ALA A 73 -4.55 5.19 10.04
CA ALA A 73 -5.37 4.27 9.27
C ALA A 73 -6.55 4.98 8.58
N LYS A 74 -7.17 5.95 9.25
CA LYS A 74 -8.28 6.74 8.70
C LYS A 74 -7.83 7.62 7.55
N GLU A 75 -6.71 8.33 7.70
CA GLU A 75 -6.18 9.22 6.65
C GLU A 75 -5.76 8.42 5.39
N ILE A 76 -5.16 7.24 5.57
CA ILE A 76 -4.72 6.39 4.44
C ILE A 76 -5.88 5.57 3.85
N GLY A 77 -7.02 5.46 4.55
CA GLY A 77 -8.11 4.56 4.18
C GLY A 77 -7.76 3.07 4.33
N GLY A 78 -6.86 2.74 5.26
CA GLY A 78 -6.36 1.38 5.50
C GLY A 78 -6.96 0.68 6.71
N SER A 79 -6.73 -0.63 6.82
CA SER A 79 -7.11 -1.41 8.01
C SER A 79 -6.18 -1.09 9.19
N LYS A 80 -6.74 -0.67 10.33
CA LYS A 80 -6.00 -0.45 11.60
C LYS A 80 -5.15 -1.66 11.99
N HIS A 81 -5.66 -2.88 11.77
CA HIS A 81 -4.94 -4.10 12.12
C HIS A 81 -3.70 -4.33 11.26
N HIS A 82 -3.81 -4.12 9.94
CA HIS A 82 -2.68 -4.24 9.02
C HIS A 82 -1.64 -3.16 9.29
N LEU A 83 -2.11 -1.92 9.48
CA LEU A 83 -1.23 -0.80 9.78
C LEU A 83 -0.47 -0.99 11.10
N ALA A 84 -1.11 -1.52 12.15
CA ALA A 84 -0.43 -1.81 13.41
C ALA A 84 0.76 -2.78 13.23
N LYS A 85 0.61 -3.81 12.39
CA LYS A 85 1.71 -4.73 12.05
C LYS A 85 2.84 -4.02 11.30
N VAL A 86 2.49 -3.16 10.35
CA VAL A 86 3.45 -2.37 9.57
C VAL A 86 4.23 -1.41 10.46
N ILE A 87 3.54 -0.64 11.32
CA ILE A 87 4.15 0.24 12.31
C ILE A 87 5.11 -0.53 13.23
N GLY A 88 4.72 -1.74 13.67
CA GLY A 88 5.60 -2.59 14.47
C GLY A 88 6.92 -2.92 13.76
N ARG A 89 6.89 -3.23 12.46
CA ARG A 89 8.10 -3.47 11.66
C ARG A 89 8.94 -2.20 11.49
N LEU A 90 8.30 -1.06 11.23
CA LEU A 90 8.99 0.24 11.11
C LEU A 90 9.66 0.64 12.44
N SER A 91 9.02 0.35 13.57
CA SER A 91 9.56 0.62 14.90
C SER A 91 10.77 -0.29 15.20
N GLN A 92 10.69 -1.58 14.86
CA GLN A 92 11.83 -2.50 14.97
C GLN A 92 13.02 -2.07 14.12
N ALA A 93 12.77 -1.48 12.95
CA ALA A 93 13.80 -0.92 12.08
C ALA A 93 14.33 0.46 12.57
N GLY A 94 13.79 1.01 13.66
CA GLY A 94 14.21 2.31 14.19
C GLY A 94 13.87 3.50 13.28
N LEU A 95 12.85 3.35 12.42
CA LEU A 95 12.37 4.42 11.53
C LEU A 95 11.29 5.27 12.21
N VAL A 96 10.58 4.68 13.16
CA VAL A 96 9.57 5.37 13.96
C VAL A 96 9.76 5.11 15.44
N GLU A 97 9.45 6.11 16.25
CA GLU A 97 9.34 6.00 17.69
C GLU A 97 7.87 5.91 18.10
N SER A 98 7.58 5.10 19.12
CA SER A 98 6.24 4.91 19.64
C SER A 98 6.17 5.34 21.11
N MET A 99 5.20 6.18 21.44
CA MET A 99 4.92 6.58 22.81
C MET A 99 3.63 5.91 23.30
N SER A 100 3.66 5.34 24.50
CA SER A 100 2.49 4.75 25.17
C SER A 100 1.74 5.80 26.01
N GLY A 101 0.42 5.66 26.11
CA GLY A 101 -0.43 6.49 26.97
C GLY A 101 -1.55 7.22 26.21
N PRO A 102 -2.36 8.06 26.91
CA PRO A 102 -3.52 8.74 26.31
C PRO A 102 -3.19 9.72 25.18
N LYS A 103 -1.97 10.29 25.20
CA LYS A 103 -1.38 11.11 24.11
C LYS A 103 -0.33 10.33 23.32
N GLY A 104 -0.33 9.02 23.45
CA GLY A 104 0.59 8.13 22.76
C GLY A 104 0.32 8.09 21.27
N GLY A 105 1.26 7.50 20.53
CA GLY A 105 1.21 7.45 19.08
C GLY A 105 2.56 7.12 18.49
N VAL A 106 2.70 7.42 17.21
CA VAL A 106 3.89 7.13 16.41
C VAL A 106 4.36 8.43 15.77
N LYS A 107 5.68 8.62 15.74
CA LYS A 107 6.36 9.74 15.10
C LYS A 107 7.62 9.22 14.40
N LEU A 108 8.15 9.95 13.42
CA LEU A 108 9.44 9.62 12.81
C LEU A 108 10.57 9.67 13.83
N ALA A 109 11.41 8.66 13.84
CA ALA A 109 12.58 8.60 14.74
C ALA A 109 13.78 9.42 14.20
N LYS A 110 13.75 9.79 12.92
CA LYS A 110 14.80 10.54 12.22
C LYS A 110 14.18 11.60 11.33
N LYS A 111 15.01 12.54 10.86
CA LYS A 111 14.57 13.56 9.91
C LYS A 111 14.15 12.94 8.57
N PRO A 112 13.16 13.50 7.86
CA PRO A 112 12.72 12.99 6.56
C PRO A 112 13.85 12.86 5.53
N GLU A 113 14.86 13.73 5.57
CA GLU A 113 16.01 13.72 4.65
C GLU A 113 16.97 12.55 4.91
N GLU A 114 16.86 11.90 6.07
CA GLU A 114 17.72 10.77 6.46
C GLU A 114 17.05 9.40 6.20
N ILE A 115 15.77 9.39 5.81
CA ILE A 115 14.98 8.18 5.61
C ILE A 115 14.77 7.97 4.11
N THR A 116 15.39 6.92 3.58
CA THR A 116 15.24 6.55 2.17
C THR A 116 14.02 5.65 1.95
N TYR A 117 13.53 5.61 0.72
CA TYR A 117 12.46 4.69 0.33
C TYR A 117 12.91 3.23 0.49
N MET A 118 14.20 2.97 0.29
CA MET A 118 14.82 1.66 0.52
C MET A 118 14.71 1.23 1.98
N ASP A 119 14.93 2.13 2.94
CA ASP A 119 14.86 1.81 4.38
C ASP A 119 13.45 1.35 4.76
N ILE A 120 12.44 2.08 4.30
CA ILE A 120 11.03 1.78 4.55
C ILE A 120 10.65 0.44 3.90
N PHE A 121 11.06 0.25 2.63
CA PHE A 121 10.75 -0.97 1.89
C PHE A 121 11.39 -2.20 2.54
N GLN A 122 12.66 -2.13 2.92
CA GLN A 122 13.37 -3.23 3.59
C GLN A 122 12.82 -3.53 4.97
N ALA A 123 12.39 -2.52 5.73
CA ALA A 123 11.76 -2.74 7.03
C ALA A 123 10.47 -3.58 6.91
N ILE A 124 9.75 -3.45 5.79
CA ILE A 124 8.45 -4.10 5.61
C ILE A 124 8.55 -5.43 4.88
N GLU A 125 9.25 -5.46 3.74
CA GLU A 125 9.36 -6.63 2.85
C GLU A 125 10.55 -7.53 3.20
N GLY A 126 11.53 -6.97 3.92
CA GLY A 126 12.78 -7.64 4.25
C GLY A 126 13.88 -7.41 3.21
N PRO A 127 14.96 -8.23 3.26
CA PRO A 127 16.13 -8.06 2.38
C PRO A 127 15.77 -8.19 0.91
N VAL A 128 16.15 -7.18 0.10
CA VAL A 128 15.94 -7.19 -1.35
C VAL A 128 17.06 -7.95 -2.04
N SER A 129 16.74 -9.06 -2.69
CA SER A 129 17.69 -9.84 -3.50
C SER A 129 17.40 -9.72 -4.99
N ASN A 130 18.46 -9.67 -5.80
CA ASN A 130 18.37 -9.57 -7.26
C ASN A 130 18.13 -10.95 -7.93
N SER A 131 18.10 -12.03 -7.15
CA SER A 131 18.30 -13.40 -7.67
C SER A 131 17.03 -14.10 -8.15
N ASN A 132 15.85 -13.58 -7.83
CA ASN A 132 14.62 -14.34 -8.08
C ASN A 132 14.21 -14.26 -9.56
N CYS A 133 13.89 -15.42 -10.16
CA CYS A 133 13.27 -15.46 -11.47
C CYS A 133 11.85 -14.87 -11.39
N PHE A 134 11.36 -14.19 -12.43
CA PHE A 134 9.96 -13.70 -12.49
C PHE A 134 8.91 -14.81 -12.28
N LEU A 135 9.29 -16.07 -12.48
CA LEU A 135 8.44 -17.24 -12.18
C LEU A 135 8.52 -17.67 -10.69
N GLY A 136 9.11 -16.88 -9.81
CA GLY A 136 9.25 -17.17 -8.38
C GLY A 136 10.21 -18.31 -8.04
N ARG A 137 11.09 -18.70 -8.98
CA ARG A 137 12.04 -19.80 -8.79
C ARG A 137 13.41 -19.28 -8.38
N GLN A 138 14.03 -19.97 -7.42
CA GLN A 138 15.41 -19.70 -6.98
C GLN A 138 16.45 -20.07 -8.05
N TYR A 139 16.16 -21.10 -8.84
CA TYR A 139 17.04 -21.57 -9.92
C TYR A 139 16.29 -21.59 -11.25
N CYS A 140 16.87 -20.95 -12.27
CA CYS A 140 16.35 -21.06 -13.63
C CYS A 140 16.97 -22.30 -14.30
N ARG A 141 16.14 -23.14 -14.92
CA ARG A 141 16.59 -24.35 -15.62
C ARG A 141 17.39 -24.04 -16.89
N ARG A 142 17.25 -22.82 -17.42
CA ARG A 142 17.94 -22.33 -18.62
C ARG A 142 18.96 -21.27 -18.22
N LYS A 143 20.21 -21.42 -18.67
CA LYS A 143 21.26 -20.41 -18.49
C LYS A 143 20.97 -19.15 -19.33
N ASP A 144 20.46 -19.33 -20.54
CA ASP A 144 20.10 -18.25 -21.48
C ASP A 144 18.62 -17.82 -21.31
N CYS A 145 18.26 -17.39 -20.11
CA CYS A 145 16.92 -16.86 -19.86
C CYS A 145 16.77 -15.51 -20.56
N ILE A 146 15.72 -15.35 -21.39
CA ILE A 146 15.40 -14.07 -22.07
C ILE A 146 15.22 -12.89 -21.10
N PHE A 147 14.94 -13.19 -19.83
CA PHE A 147 14.71 -12.19 -18.80
C PHE A 147 15.93 -11.92 -17.91
N LEU A 148 17.07 -12.60 -18.12
CA LEU A 148 18.22 -12.48 -17.20
C LEU A 148 18.74 -11.03 -17.17
N ASP A 149 19.13 -10.51 -18.34
CA ASP A 149 19.74 -9.18 -18.44
C ASP A 149 18.73 -8.07 -18.10
N ILE A 150 17.50 -8.15 -18.64
CA ILE A 150 16.48 -7.13 -18.42
C ILE A 150 16.04 -7.07 -16.95
N ARG A 151 15.99 -8.22 -16.26
CA ARG A 151 15.69 -8.27 -14.83
C ARG A 151 16.80 -7.57 -14.06
N ASP A 152 18.05 -7.95 -14.29
CA ASP A 152 19.16 -7.44 -13.51
C ASP A 152 19.32 -5.93 -13.71
N GLU A 153 19.12 -5.43 -14.93
CA GLU A 153 19.10 -3.99 -15.22
C GLU A 153 17.94 -3.28 -14.52
N LEU A 154 16.71 -3.77 -14.67
CA LEU A 154 15.51 -3.16 -14.08
C LEU A 154 15.60 -3.12 -12.55
N PHE A 155 15.94 -4.25 -11.92
CA PHE A 155 16.09 -4.33 -10.48
C PHE A 155 17.19 -3.40 -9.98
N THR A 156 18.31 -3.30 -10.69
CA THR A 156 19.40 -2.38 -10.32
C THR A 156 18.94 -0.93 -10.37
N ARG A 157 18.23 -0.51 -11.44
CA ARG A 157 17.71 0.86 -11.57
C ARG A 157 16.67 1.19 -10.51
N ILE A 158 15.71 0.31 -10.26
CA ILE A 158 14.68 0.50 -9.23
C ILE A 158 15.33 0.58 -7.84
N LYS A 159 16.25 -0.34 -7.56
CA LYS A 159 16.97 -0.38 -6.28
C LYS A 159 17.73 0.91 -6.03
N GLU A 160 18.44 1.42 -7.04
CA GLU A 160 19.19 2.66 -6.92
C GLU A 160 18.27 3.86 -6.71
N TYR A 161 17.16 3.93 -7.46
CA TYR A 161 16.16 4.98 -7.28
C TYR A 161 15.62 5.00 -5.84
N PHE A 162 15.26 3.85 -5.28
CA PHE A 162 14.78 3.74 -3.90
C PHE A 162 15.85 4.09 -2.86
N ARG A 163 17.13 3.85 -3.17
CA ARG A 163 18.26 4.10 -2.27
C ARG A 163 18.58 5.59 -2.14
N VAL A 164 18.43 6.35 -3.23
CA VAL A 164 18.76 7.79 -3.23
C VAL A 164 17.56 8.69 -2.95
N THR A 165 16.33 8.19 -3.13
CA THR A 165 15.12 8.97 -2.86
C THR A 165 14.76 8.93 -1.38
N THR A 166 14.61 10.10 -0.78
CA THR A 166 14.26 10.30 0.64
C THR A 166 12.82 10.77 0.83
N LEU A 167 12.31 10.69 2.06
CA LEU A 167 11.04 11.35 2.42
C LEU A 167 11.16 12.87 2.28
N GLY A 168 12.32 13.45 2.58
CA GLY A 168 12.58 14.87 2.37
C GLY A 168 12.41 15.31 0.90
N ASP A 169 12.86 14.48 -0.05
CA ASP A 169 12.68 14.74 -1.48
C ASP A 169 11.21 14.74 -1.90
N PHE A 170 10.37 13.97 -1.22
CA PHE A 170 8.93 13.99 -1.44
C PHE A 170 8.30 15.29 -0.92
N LEU A 171 8.60 15.66 0.33
CA LEU A 171 8.07 16.89 0.94
C LEU A 171 8.44 18.14 0.13
N ASN A 172 9.70 18.23 -0.32
CA ASN A 172 10.19 19.36 -1.12
C ASN A 172 9.50 19.52 -2.48
N ARG A 173 8.96 18.44 -3.05
CA ARG A 173 8.17 18.48 -4.30
C ARG A 173 6.77 19.03 -4.05
N ASN A 174 6.08 18.55 -3.01
CA ASN A 174 4.74 19.01 -2.67
C ASN A 174 4.70 20.50 -2.27
N THR A 175 5.75 21.02 -1.62
CA THR A 175 5.82 22.45 -1.28
C THR A 175 5.96 23.36 -2.50
N LYS A 176 6.41 22.84 -3.65
CA LYS A 176 6.53 23.62 -4.89
C LYS A 176 5.20 23.66 -5.65
N GLU A 177 4.49 22.54 -5.72
CA GLU A 177 3.19 22.45 -6.42
C GLU A 177 2.02 23.11 -5.68
N SER A 178 2.16 23.43 -4.39
CA SER A 178 1.13 24.13 -3.59
C SER A 178 1.28 25.66 -3.54
N ASN A 179 2.37 26.19 -4.12
CA ASN A 179 2.64 27.63 -4.22
C ASN A 179 2.51 28.18 -5.65
N ASP A 180 2.05 27.35 -6.60
CA ASP A 180 1.62 27.71 -7.96
C ASP A 180 0.10 27.52 -8.10
#